data_AF-A0A941THF6-F1
#
_entry.id   AF-A0A941THF6-F1
#
_cell.length_a   1.000
_cell.length_b   1.000
_cell.length_c   1.000
_cell.angle_alpha   90.00
_cell.angle_beta   90.00
_cell.angle_gamma   90.00
#
_symmetry.space_group_name_H-M   'P 1'
#
loop_
_entity.id
_entity.type
_entity.pdbx_description
1 polymer ?
#
loop_
_entity_poly.entity_id
_entity_poly.type
_entity_poly.pdbx_seq_one_letter_code
_entity_poly.pdbx_strand_id
1 'polypeptide(L)'
;MTVPRLLPWAIALLFAVIVGFGVAMSLGWFREPALARTDYIGTIDVTTDDARLYRTVPFEWRVTGAAGSFKGRDEAHVRVDASGERTVICGWLKIDKAGASMRASRWLSEARLRIGDLVVSAGFIAPVDTVPGNDLHAGCARLLDDARPADNAALELDGPPVHE
;
A
#
# COMPACT_ATOMS: atom_id res chain seq x y z
N MET A 1 -27.03 14.67 49.11
CA MET A 1 -26.50 14.51 47.74
C MET A 1 -25.76 13.19 47.68
N THR A 2 -26.42 12.12 47.21
CA THR A 2 -25.84 10.78 47.11
C THR A 2 -25.04 10.68 45.81
N VAL A 3 -23.71 10.69 45.92
CA VAL A 3 -22.83 10.35 44.78
C VAL A 3 -23.22 8.95 44.30
N PRO A 4 -23.59 8.76 43.03
CA PRO A 4 -24.07 7.47 42.57
C PRO A 4 -22.94 6.45 42.67
N ARG A 5 -23.23 5.29 43.29
CA ARG A 5 -22.38 4.09 43.39
C ARG A 5 -21.95 3.48 42.04
N LEU A 6 -22.15 4.20 40.93
CA LEU A 6 -21.79 3.81 39.56
C LEU A 6 -20.30 4.05 39.26
N LEU A 7 -19.66 5.01 39.92
CA LEU A 7 -18.25 5.37 39.67
C LEU A 7 -17.27 4.20 39.89
N PRO A 8 -17.38 3.38 40.95
CA PRO A 8 -16.46 2.25 41.18
C PRO A 8 -16.58 1.15 40.13
N TRP A 9 -17.81 0.86 39.68
CA TRP A 9 -18.07 -0.13 38.64
C TRP A 9 -17.62 0.33 37.27
N ALA A 10 -17.77 1.63 36.97
CA ALA A 10 -17.22 2.23 35.75
C ALA A 10 -15.69 2.14 35.70
N ILE A 11 -15.01 2.39 36.83
CA ILE A 11 -13.55 2.26 36.93
C ILE A 11 -13.13 0.80 36.77
N ALA A 12 -13.84 -0.14 37.40
CA ALA A 12 -13.54 -1.57 37.25
C ALA A 12 -13.73 -2.07 35.81
N LEU A 13 -14.78 -1.63 35.13
CA LEU A 13 -15.02 -1.95 33.71
C LEU A 13 -13.93 -1.35 32.80
N LEU A 14 -13.54 -0.09 33.03
CA LEU A 14 -12.44 0.53 32.29
C LEU A 14 -11.15 -0.27 32.46
N PHE A 15 -10.84 -0.67 33.69
CA PHE A 15 -9.65 -1.47 33.97
C PHE A 15 -9.70 -2.84 33.29
N ALA A 16 -10.86 -3.51 33.31
CA ALA A 16 -11.06 -4.77 32.61
C ALA A 16 -10.90 -4.63 31.09
N VAL A 17 -11.37 -3.53 30.50
CA VAL A 17 -11.19 -3.22 29.07
C VAL A 17 -9.72 -2.98 28.75
N ILE A 18 -9.01 -2.18 29.54
CA ILE A 18 -7.58 -1.88 29.32
C ILE A 18 -6.74 -3.15 29.45
N VAL A 19 -6.98 -3.96 30.49
CA VAL A 19 -6.26 -5.24 30.68
C VAL A 19 -6.60 -6.22 29.58
N GLY A 20 -7.88 -6.35 29.21
CA GLY A 20 -8.31 -7.20 28.10
C GLY A 20 -7.68 -6.79 26.77
N PHE A 21 -7.59 -5.49 26.50
CA PHE A 21 -6.91 -4.95 25.32
C PHE A 21 -5.40 -5.26 25.33
N GLY A 22 -4.73 -5.09 26.47
CA GLY A 22 -3.31 -5.44 26.63
C GLY A 22 -3.05 -6.94 26.40
N VAL A 23 -3.94 -7.82 26.88
CA VAL A 23 -3.87 -9.27 26.64
C VAL A 23 -4.14 -9.61 25.18
N ALA A 24 -5.11 -8.97 24.53
CA ALA A 24 -5.35 -9.17 23.10
C ALA A 24 -4.13 -8.76 22.26
N MET A 25 -3.47 -7.64 22.60
CA MET A 25 -2.21 -7.24 21.96
C MET A 25 -1.08 -8.26 22.22
N SER A 26 -0.92 -8.77 23.44
CA SER A 26 0.15 -9.73 23.76
C SER A 26 -0.06 -11.10 23.12
N LEU A 27 -1.30 -11.51 22.91
CA LEU A 27 -1.69 -12.69 22.14
C LEU A 27 -1.58 -12.48 20.62
N GLY A 28 -1.21 -11.28 20.17
CA GLY A 28 -1.03 -10.95 18.75
C GLY A 28 -2.34 -10.86 17.97
N TRP A 29 -3.47 -10.61 18.65
CA TRP A 29 -4.76 -10.40 17.98
C TRP A 29 -4.75 -9.14 17.12
N PHE A 30 -3.92 -8.16 17.49
CA PHE A 30 -3.61 -7.00 16.67
C PHE A 30 -2.17 -7.13 16.17
N ARG A 31 -1.98 -7.71 14.98
CA ARG A 31 -0.74 -7.55 14.23
C ARG A 31 -0.91 -6.34 13.33
N GLU A 32 -0.16 -5.28 13.60
CA GLU A 32 0.16 -4.35 12.53
C GLU A 32 0.89 -5.15 11.44
N PRO A 33 0.43 -5.12 10.18
CA PRO A 33 1.11 -5.82 9.13
C PRO A 33 2.52 -5.23 9.01
N ALA A 34 3.52 -6.02 9.41
CA ALA A 34 4.91 -5.61 9.33
C ALA A 34 5.25 -5.31 7.87
N LEU A 35 6.03 -4.25 7.65
CA LEU A 35 6.54 -3.92 6.31
C LEU A 35 7.38 -5.09 5.80
N ALA A 36 6.83 -5.83 4.85
CA ALA A 36 7.50 -6.94 4.20
C ALA A 36 8.67 -6.40 3.39
N ARG A 37 9.81 -7.09 3.49
CA ARG A 37 11.03 -6.69 2.80
C ARG A 37 10.88 -7.01 1.32
N THR A 38 11.15 -6.02 0.48
CA THR A 38 11.13 -6.15 -0.97
C THR A 38 12.47 -5.75 -1.57
N ASP A 39 12.78 -6.34 -2.72
CA ASP A 39 13.99 -6.06 -3.49
C ASP A 39 13.57 -5.62 -4.89
N TYR A 40 14.03 -4.44 -5.33
CA TYR A 40 13.69 -3.93 -6.66
C TYR A 40 14.50 -4.71 -7.70
N ILE A 41 13.81 -5.35 -8.64
CA ILE A 41 14.44 -6.26 -9.62
C ILE A 41 14.53 -5.67 -11.03
N GLY A 42 13.98 -4.46 -11.25
CA GLY A 42 14.02 -3.77 -12.53
C GLY A 42 12.64 -3.59 -13.14
N THR A 43 12.63 -3.31 -14.44
CA THR A 43 11.42 -3.14 -15.24
C THR A 43 11.19 -4.31 -16.19
N ILE A 44 9.93 -4.61 -16.48
CA ILE A 44 9.53 -5.62 -17.47
C ILE A 44 8.60 -5.03 -18.52
N ASP A 45 8.64 -5.57 -19.72
CA ASP A 45 7.74 -5.22 -20.80
C ASP A 45 6.37 -5.83 -20.57
N VAL A 46 5.32 -5.01 -20.64
CA VAL A 46 3.94 -5.46 -20.47
C VAL A 46 3.23 -5.48 -21.81
N THR A 47 2.91 -6.69 -22.25
CA THR A 47 2.10 -6.91 -23.44
C THR A 47 0.63 -6.57 -23.20
N THR A 48 -0.13 -6.37 -24.28
CA THR A 48 -1.58 -6.10 -24.18
C THR A 48 -2.35 -7.26 -23.54
N ASP A 49 -1.90 -8.50 -23.74
CA ASP A 49 -2.52 -9.68 -23.12
C ASP A 49 -2.18 -9.77 -21.62
N ASP A 50 -0.92 -9.53 -21.25
CA ASP A 50 -0.49 -9.52 -19.85
C ASP A 50 -1.14 -8.41 -19.03
N ALA A 51 -1.46 -7.28 -19.65
CA ALA A 51 -2.12 -6.16 -18.99
C ALA A 51 -3.49 -6.54 -18.40
N ARG A 52 -4.16 -7.56 -18.94
CA ARG A 52 -5.44 -8.05 -18.41
C ARG A 52 -5.29 -8.70 -17.03
N LEU A 53 -4.07 -9.11 -16.68
CA LEU A 53 -3.73 -9.69 -15.38
C LEU A 53 -3.46 -8.62 -14.32
N TYR A 54 -3.27 -7.36 -14.73
CA TYR A 54 -3.09 -6.24 -13.81
C TYR A 54 -4.43 -5.76 -13.28
N ARG A 55 -4.44 -5.40 -11.99
CA ARG A 55 -5.61 -4.87 -11.31
C ARG A 55 -5.44 -3.39 -11.06
N THR A 56 -6.50 -2.63 -11.29
CA THR A 56 -6.53 -1.19 -11.04
C THR A 56 -6.70 -0.93 -9.54
N VAL A 57 -5.82 -0.10 -8.99
CA VAL A 57 -5.79 0.31 -7.59
C VAL A 57 -5.91 1.85 -7.57
N PRO A 58 -7.10 2.40 -7.28
CA PRO A 58 -7.26 3.84 -7.13
C PRO A 58 -6.62 4.31 -5.82
N PHE A 59 -6.04 5.50 -5.83
CA PHE A 59 -5.45 6.09 -4.63
C PHE A 59 -5.56 7.62 -4.65
N GLU A 60 -5.67 8.20 -3.46
CA GLU A 60 -5.58 9.63 -3.25
C GLU A 60 -4.18 9.97 -2.73
N TRP A 61 -3.60 11.04 -3.28
CA TRP A 61 -2.27 11.47 -2.87
C TRP A 61 -2.29 12.94 -2.48
N ARG A 62 -1.37 13.30 -1.60
CA ARG A 62 -1.12 14.68 -1.18
C ARG A 62 0.37 14.90 -1.03
N VAL A 63 0.89 15.90 -1.72
CA VAL A 63 2.28 16.36 -1.61
C VAL A 63 2.25 17.79 -1.11
N THR A 64 3.02 18.08 -0.06
CA THR A 64 3.13 19.42 0.50
C THR A 64 4.58 19.88 0.40
N GLY A 65 4.82 20.99 -0.28
CA GLY A 65 6.16 21.55 -0.42
C GLY A 65 6.15 23.08 -0.40
N ALA A 66 7.29 23.70 -0.71
CA ALA A 66 7.46 25.15 -0.65
C ALA A 66 6.50 25.94 -1.57
N ALA A 67 6.07 25.34 -2.69
CA ALA A 67 5.13 25.94 -3.64
C ALA A 67 3.65 25.78 -3.25
N GLY A 68 3.35 25.12 -2.13
CA GLY A 68 2.00 24.88 -1.64
C GLY A 68 1.66 23.40 -1.43
N SER A 69 0.39 23.12 -1.13
CA SER A 69 -0.13 21.77 -0.95
C SER A 69 -0.92 21.34 -2.19
N PHE A 70 -0.50 20.24 -2.80
CA PHE A 70 -1.15 19.63 -3.95
C PHE A 70 -1.81 18.32 -3.51
N LYS A 71 -2.98 18.05 -4.06
CA LYS A 71 -3.67 16.76 -3.89
C LYS A 71 -4.26 16.31 -5.21
N GLY A 72 -4.38 15.01 -5.38
CA GLY A 72 -4.98 14.40 -6.56
C GLY A 72 -5.48 13.00 -6.27
N ARG A 73 -6.08 12.41 -7.30
CA ARG A 73 -6.54 11.03 -7.29
C ARG A 73 -6.07 10.40 -8.59
N ASP A 74 -5.40 9.26 -8.49
CA ASP A 74 -4.84 8.53 -9.61
C ASP A 74 -5.13 7.03 -9.47
N GLU A 75 -4.82 6.28 -10.53
CA GLU A 75 -5.02 4.85 -10.59
C GLU A 75 -3.71 4.16 -10.99
N ALA A 76 -3.23 3.26 -10.14
CA ALA A 76 -2.09 2.41 -10.44
C ALA A 76 -2.57 1.05 -10.94
N HIS A 77 -1.82 0.42 -11.83
CA HIS A 77 -2.06 -0.94 -12.29
C HIS A 77 -1.05 -1.86 -11.64
N VAL A 78 -1.49 -2.85 -10.87
CA VAL A 78 -0.62 -3.73 -10.09
C VAL A 78 -0.96 -5.20 -10.35
N ARG A 79 0.06 -6.02 -10.53
CA ARG A 79 -0.03 -7.48 -10.64
C ARG A 79 0.82 -8.14 -9.56
N VAL A 80 0.26 -9.16 -8.93
CA VAL A 80 0.99 -10.11 -8.08
C VAL A 80 1.20 -11.38 -8.88
N ASP A 81 2.41 -11.89 -8.90
CA ASP A 81 2.80 -13.12 -9.59
C ASP A 81 3.48 -14.07 -8.60
N ALA A 82 2.72 -15.03 -8.07
CA ALA A 82 3.22 -16.03 -7.14
C ALA A 82 3.70 -17.33 -7.81
N SER A 83 3.75 -17.38 -9.15
CA SER A 83 4.02 -18.62 -9.90
C SER A 83 5.48 -19.08 -9.84
N GLY A 84 6.41 -18.15 -9.59
CA GLY A 84 7.85 -18.43 -9.57
C GLY A 84 8.39 -19.00 -8.25
N GLU A 85 9.71 -19.10 -8.16
CA GLU A 85 10.42 -19.47 -6.93
C GLU A 85 10.18 -18.43 -5.82
N ARG A 86 10.07 -17.15 -6.20
CA ARG A 86 9.73 -16.02 -5.33
C ARG A 86 8.55 -15.26 -5.93
N THR A 87 7.70 -14.70 -5.08
CA THR A 87 6.60 -13.85 -5.53
C THR A 87 7.14 -12.51 -6.02
N VAL A 88 6.71 -12.11 -7.20
CA VAL A 88 7.03 -10.83 -7.83
C VAL A 88 5.78 -9.97 -7.88
N ILE A 89 5.92 -8.69 -7.55
CA ILE A 89 4.88 -7.69 -7.71
C ILE A 89 5.37 -6.68 -8.72
N CYS A 90 4.57 -6.42 -9.74
CA CYS A 90 4.88 -5.42 -10.76
C CYS A 90 3.77 -4.38 -10.82
N GLY A 91 4.14 -3.13 -11.10
CA GLY A 91 3.16 -2.06 -11.17
C GLY A 91 3.61 -0.91 -12.07
N TRP A 92 2.60 -0.21 -12.59
CA TRP A 92 2.80 0.99 -13.40
C TRP A 92 1.68 2.01 -13.15
N LEU A 93 2.01 3.28 -13.38
CA LEU A 93 1.10 4.42 -13.29
C LEU A 93 1.20 5.22 -14.58
N LYS A 94 0.07 5.52 -15.21
CA LYS A 94 0.07 6.36 -16.42
C LYS A 94 0.40 7.81 -16.08
N ILE A 95 1.35 8.40 -16.79
CA ILE A 95 1.68 9.81 -16.67
C ILE A 95 0.61 10.66 -17.37
N ASP A 96 0.20 11.73 -16.69
CA ASP A 96 -0.61 12.77 -17.27
C ASP A 96 0.26 13.89 -17.85
N LYS A 97 -0.21 14.54 -18.91
CA LYS A 97 0.52 15.67 -19.51
C LYS A 97 0.54 16.92 -18.61
N ALA A 98 -0.28 16.94 -17.56
CA ALA A 98 -0.42 18.07 -16.64
C ALA A 98 0.54 17.99 -15.44
N GLY A 99 1.33 16.91 -15.30
CA GLY A 99 2.34 16.74 -14.25
C GLY A 99 1.77 16.43 -12.87
N ALA A 100 0.49 16.07 -12.77
CA ALA A 100 -0.09 15.56 -11.53
C ALA A 100 0.48 14.17 -11.21
N SER A 101 0.66 13.33 -12.24
CA SER A 101 1.24 11.99 -12.11
C SER A 101 2.70 11.99 -11.66
N MET A 102 3.45 13.07 -11.94
CA MET A 102 4.82 13.25 -11.43
C MET A 102 4.84 13.54 -9.93
N ARG A 103 3.81 14.21 -9.40
CA ARG A 103 3.65 14.40 -7.96
C ARG A 103 3.12 13.12 -7.31
N ALA A 104 2.24 12.39 -8.00
CA ALA A 104 1.78 11.07 -7.59
C ALA A 104 2.94 10.06 -7.49
N SER A 105 3.87 10.04 -8.45
CA SER A 105 5.06 9.17 -8.40
C SER A 105 5.99 9.52 -7.24
N ARG A 106 6.15 10.81 -6.92
CA ARG A 106 6.83 11.23 -5.69
C ARG A 106 6.10 10.73 -4.44
N TRP A 107 4.78 10.84 -4.39
CA TRP A 107 4.01 10.31 -3.26
C TRP A 107 4.17 8.79 -3.12
N LEU A 108 4.20 8.06 -4.25
CA LEU A 108 4.36 6.60 -4.28
C LEU A 108 5.70 6.10 -3.74
N SER A 109 6.76 6.91 -3.74
CA SER A 109 8.07 6.50 -3.18
C SER A 109 8.03 6.32 -1.66
N GLU A 110 7.11 7.01 -0.98
CA GLU A 110 6.90 6.92 0.47
C GLU A 110 5.63 6.15 0.83
N ALA A 111 4.72 5.98 -0.13
CA ALA A 111 3.51 5.21 0.06
C ALA A 111 3.78 3.72 0.23
N ARG A 112 2.79 3.04 0.79
CA ARG A 112 2.79 1.61 1.00
C ARG A 112 1.65 0.98 0.21
N LEU A 113 1.88 -0.24 -0.23
CA LEU A 113 0.86 -1.07 -0.85
C LEU A 113 0.53 -2.21 0.11
N ARG A 114 -0.73 -2.28 0.51
CA ARG A 114 -1.29 -3.40 1.26
C ARG A 114 -1.76 -4.48 0.29
N ILE A 115 -1.34 -5.72 0.53
CA ILE A 115 -1.60 -6.91 -0.27
C ILE A 115 -2.14 -7.99 0.66
N GLY A 116 -3.47 -8.00 0.84
CA GLY A 116 -4.11 -8.80 1.90
C GLY A 116 -3.59 -8.38 3.28
N ASP A 117 -2.87 -9.29 3.93
CA ASP A 117 -2.28 -9.09 5.27
C ASP A 117 -0.82 -8.62 5.24
N LEU A 118 -0.25 -8.41 4.04
CA LEU A 118 1.11 -7.94 3.85
C LEU A 118 1.12 -6.45 3.50
N VAL A 119 2.17 -5.74 3.88
CA VAL A 119 2.40 -4.36 3.47
C VAL A 119 3.79 -4.26 2.85
N VAL A 120 3.91 -3.66 1.68
CA VAL A 120 5.17 -3.44 0.96
C VAL A 120 5.33 -1.96 0.59
N SER A 121 6.54 -1.51 0.28
CA SER A 121 6.74 -0.18 -0.30
C SER A 121 6.13 -0.12 -1.72
N ALA A 122 5.45 0.97 -2.05
CA ALA A 122 4.87 1.20 -3.37
C ALA A 122 5.86 1.78 -4.40
N GLY A 123 7.11 2.02 -4.02
CA GLY A 123 8.10 2.69 -4.87
C GLY A 123 8.51 1.91 -6.14
N PHE A 124 8.12 0.65 -6.27
CA PHE A 124 8.34 -0.12 -7.50
C PHE A 124 7.37 0.24 -8.63
N ILE A 125 6.29 0.98 -8.35
CA ILE A 125 5.29 1.35 -9.36
C ILE A 125 5.91 2.39 -10.29
N ALA A 126 6.21 1.99 -11.52
CA ALA A 126 6.90 2.84 -12.49
C ALA A 126 5.93 3.82 -13.18
N PRO A 127 6.27 5.11 -13.29
CA PRO A 127 5.50 6.04 -14.10
C PRO A 127 5.79 5.81 -15.59
N VAL A 128 4.73 5.71 -16.42
CA VAL A 128 4.83 5.39 -17.86
C VAL A 128 3.96 6.32 -18.70
N ASP A 129 4.45 6.72 -19.88
CA ASP A 129 3.72 7.60 -20.80
C ASP A 129 2.78 6.85 -21.75
N THR A 130 2.96 5.54 -21.85
CA THR A 130 2.30 4.69 -22.85
C THR A 130 1.26 3.76 -22.23
N VAL A 131 0.48 3.12 -23.09
CA VAL A 131 -0.49 2.07 -22.73
C VAL A 131 0.11 0.69 -23.01
N PRO A 132 -0.42 -0.39 -22.41
CA PRO A 132 0.12 -1.72 -22.64
C PRO A 132 0.24 -2.12 -24.10
N GLY A 133 1.35 -2.77 -24.45
CA GLY A 133 1.70 -3.13 -25.82
C GLY A 133 2.49 -2.07 -26.61
N ASN A 134 2.65 -0.86 -26.08
CA ASN A 134 3.48 0.21 -26.68
C ASN A 134 4.74 0.44 -25.81
N ASP A 135 5.66 -0.52 -25.77
CA ASP A 135 6.90 -0.45 -24.97
C ASP A 135 6.63 -0.05 -23.51
N LEU A 136 5.55 -0.58 -22.92
CA LEU A 136 5.19 -0.27 -21.54
C LEU A 136 6.11 -1.03 -20.59
N HIS A 137 6.82 -0.30 -19.74
CA HIS A 137 7.73 -0.85 -18.75
C HIS A 137 7.14 -0.75 -17.34
N ALA A 138 6.66 -1.87 -16.79
CA ALA A 138 6.25 -1.92 -15.39
C ALA A 138 7.46 -2.13 -14.49
N GLY A 139 7.55 -1.38 -13.40
CA GLY A 139 8.57 -1.62 -12.38
C GLY A 139 8.16 -2.80 -11.50
N CYS A 140 9.14 -3.59 -11.08
CA CYS A 140 8.91 -4.82 -10.35
C CYS A 140 9.76 -4.90 -9.07
N ALA A 141 9.15 -5.46 -8.04
CA ALA A 141 9.79 -5.81 -6.79
C ALA A 141 9.53 -7.28 -6.46
N ARG A 142 10.54 -7.93 -5.91
CA ARG A 142 10.49 -9.29 -5.41
C ARG A 142 10.21 -9.25 -3.91
N LEU A 143 9.24 -10.02 -3.43
CA LEU A 143 9.08 -10.21 -1.98
C LEU A 143 10.15 -11.16 -1.46
N LEU A 144 10.70 -10.82 -0.29
CA LEU A 144 11.62 -11.67 0.45
C LEU A 144 10.85 -12.48 1.51
N ASP A 145 11.58 -13.34 2.22
CA ASP A 145 11.08 -14.12 3.36
C ASP A 145 9.92 -15.09 3.03
N ASP A 146 9.88 -15.57 1.77
CA ASP A 146 8.88 -16.54 1.28
C ASP A 146 7.43 -16.09 1.42
N ALA A 147 7.19 -14.77 1.49
CA ALA A 147 5.86 -14.19 1.49
C ALA A 147 5.16 -14.47 0.15
N ARG A 148 4.05 -15.24 0.21
CA ARG A 148 3.23 -15.64 -0.95
C ARG A 148 1.78 -15.19 -0.75
N PRO A 149 1.46 -13.90 -0.93
CA PRO A 149 0.07 -13.46 -1.01
C PRO A 149 -0.65 -14.17 -2.16
N ALA A 150 -1.96 -14.40 -2.00
CA ALA A 150 -2.78 -14.90 -3.09
C ALA A 150 -2.79 -13.90 -4.26
N ASP A 151 -2.83 -14.38 -5.50
CA ASP A 151 -2.83 -13.53 -6.69
C ASP A 151 -4.02 -12.55 -6.73
N ASN A 152 -5.14 -12.96 -6.12
CA ASN A 152 -6.35 -12.16 -5.98
C ASN A 152 -6.45 -11.40 -4.64
N ALA A 153 -5.40 -11.38 -3.81
CA ALA A 153 -5.39 -10.67 -2.53
C ALA A 153 -5.81 -9.21 -2.70
N ALA A 154 -6.55 -8.65 -1.74
CA ALA A 154 -6.98 -7.26 -1.81
C ALA A 154 -5.77 -6.32 -1.93
N LEU A 155 -5.85 -5.35 -2.85
CA LEU A 155 -4.82 -4.35 -3.09
C LEU A 155 -5.32 -2.98 -2.69
N GLU A 156 -4.55 -2.28 -1.87
CA GLU A 156 -4.86 -0.93 -1.44
C GLU A 156 -3.57 -0.14 -1.25
N LEU A 157 -3.51 1.03 -1.87
CA LEU A 157 -2.41 1.97 -1.65
C LEU A 157 -2.79 2.87 -0.47
N ASP A 158 -1.95 2.88 0.54
CA ASP A 158 -2.08 3.73 1.70
C ASP A 158 -0.72 4.36 2.01
N GLY A 159 -0.74 5.65 2.30
CA GLY A 159 0.48 6.39 2.53
C GLY A 159 0.19 7.69 3.29
N PRO A 160 1.09 8.08 4.20
CA PRO A 160 1.00 9.41 4.80
C PRO A 160 1.16 10.49 3.71
N PRO A 161 0.75 11.74 3.99
CA PRO A 161 1.10 12.87 3.13
C PRO A 161 2.63 13.00 3.01
N VAL A 162 3.11 13.25 1.80
CA VAL A 162 4.56 13.43 1.56
C VAL A 162 4.94 14.90 1.73
N HIS A 163 5.99 15.16 2.51
CA HIS A 163 6.55 16.48 2.78
C HIS A 163 7.81 16.72 1.94
N GLU A 164 7.93 17.89 1.30
CA GLU A 164 9.16 18.39 0.67
C GLU A 164 9.81 19.51 1.47
#